data_AF-A0ABD0N6C6-F1
#
_entry.id   AF-A0ABD0N6C6-F1
#
_cell.length_a   1.000
_cell.length_b   1.000
_cell.length_c   1.000
_cell.angle_alpha   90.00
_cell.angle_beta   90.00
_cell.angle_gamma   90.00
#
_symmetry.space_group_name_H-M   'P 1'
#
loop_
_entity.id
_entity.type
_entity.pdbx_description
1 polymer ?
#
loop_
_entity_poly.entity_id
_entity_poly.type
_entity_poly.pdbx_seq_one_letter_code
_entity_poly.pdbx_strand_id
1 'polypeptide(L)' 'LGCIKPLCDLLTLMDSKIVQVALNGLENILRLGELEAKRGGGINPYCALIEEA' A
#
# COMPACT_ATOMS: atom_id res chain seq x y z
N LEU A 1 -12.05 -0.72 -7.46
CA LEU A 1 -12.04 -0.05 -6.14
C LEU A 1 -11.37 -0.99 -5.14
N GLY A 2 -10.07 -0.83 -4.94
CA GLY A 2 -9.31 -1.56 -3.94
C GLY A 2 -9.14 -0.73 -2.67
N CYS A 3 -8.73 -1.37 -1.58
CA CYS A 3 -8.45 -0.73 -0.29
C CYS A 3 -7.25 0.25 -0.31
N ILE A 4 -6.45 0.27 -1.37
CA ILE A 4 -5.26 1.14 -1.49
C ILE A 4 -5.65 2.63 -1.49
N LYS A 5 -6.61 3.05 -2.33
CA LYS A 5 -6.98 4.47 -2.43
C LYS A 5 -7.49 5.04 -1.08
N PRO A 6 -8.43 4.37 -0.38
CA PRO A 6 -8.82 4.78 0.97
C PRO A 6 -7.64 4.81 1.95
N LEU A 7 -6.71 3.85 1.91
CA LEU A 7 -5.53 3.85 2.79
C LEU A 7 -4.61 5.04 2.51
N CYS A 8 -4.37 5.39 1.24
CA CYS A 8 -3.61 6.59 0.88
C CYS A 8 -4.32 7.87 1.35
N ASP A 9 -5.64 7.95 1.21
CA ASP A 9 -6.42 9.12 1.67
C ASP A 9 -6.30 9.30 3.20
N LEU A 10 -6.24 8.21 3.97
CA LEU A 10 -6.04 8.25 5.42
C LEU A 10 -4.66 8.84 5.83
N LEU A 11 -3.65 8.78 4.96
CA LEU A 11 -2.33 9.38 5.21
C LEU A 11 -2.37 10.91 5.25
N THR A 12 -3.40 11.53 4.66
CA THR A 12 -3.56 12.99 4.61
C THR A 12 -4.19 13.56 5.87
N LEU A 13 -4.66 12.69 6.77
CA LEU A 13 -5.30 13.10 8.03
C LEU A 13 -4.26 13.53 9.06
N MET A 14 -4.66 14.40 9.99
CA MET A 14 -3.79 14.89 11.06
C MET A 14 -3.68 13.92 12.25
N ASP A 15 -4.46 12.85 12.28
CA ASP A 15 -4.45 11.87 13.36
C ASP A 15 -3.32 10.84 13.14
N SER A 16 -2.29 10.94 13.97
CA SER A 16 -1.12 10.07 13.89
C SER A 16 -1.45 8.59 14.06
N LYS A 17 -2.47 8.22 14.84
CA LYS A 17 -2.87 6.81 14.99
C LYS A 17 -3.48 6.27 13.71
N ILE A 18 -4.31 7.08 13.04
CA ILE A 18 -4.93 6.69 11.78
C ILE A 18 -3.88 6.56 10.67
N VAL A 19 -2.96 7.53 10.59
CA VAL A 19 -1.84 7.46 9.64
C VAL A 19 -0.99 6.21 9.88
N GLN A 20 -0.70 5.85 11.13
CA GLN A 20 0.06 4.63 11.45
C GLN A 20 -0.68 3.35 11.03
N VAL A 21 -2.00 3.28 11.23
CA VAL A 21 -2.80 2.14 10.77
C VAL A 21 -2.78 2.03 9.24
N ALA A 22 -2.91 3.17 8.55
CA ALA A 22 -2.87 3.21 7.09
C ALA A 22 -1.51 2.79 6.52
N LEU A 23 -0.40 3.31 7.09
CA LEU A 23 0.96 2.92 6.73
C LEU A 23 1.20 1.43 6.94
N ASN A 24 0.78 0.88 8.07
CA ASN A 24 0.90 -0.55 8.35
C ASN A 24 0.07 -1.39 7.34
N GLY A 25 -1.10 -0.91 6.93
CA GLY A 25 -1.89 -1.53 5.87
C GLY A 25 -1.14 -1.57 4.53
N LEU A 26 -0.58 -0.42 4.11
CA LEU A 26 0.18 -0.29 2.86
C LEU A 26 1.48 -1.11 2.88
N GLU A 27 2.19 -1.15 4.02
CA GLU A 27 3.38 -1.98 4.20
C GLU A 27 3.07 -3.46 4.00
N ASN A 28 1.97 -3.96 4.56
CA ASN A 28 1.56 -5.36 4.39
C ASN A 28 1.20 -5.68 2.93
N ILE A 29 0.54 -4.76 2.22
CA ILE A 29 0.23 -4.90 0.80
C ILE A 29 1.51 -4.96 -0.03
N LEU A 30 2.44 -4.03 0.21
CA LEU A 30 3.74 -4.00 -0.47
C LEU A 30 4.53 -5.29 -0.20
N ARG A 31 4.56 -5.77 1.04
CA ARG A 31 5.24 -7.01 1.39
C ARG A 31 4.67 -8.23 0.67
N LEU A 32 3.34 -8.31 0.52
CA LEU A 32 2.68 -9.36 -0.27
C LEU A 32 3.10 -9.27 -1.73
N GLY A 33 3.07 -8.06 -2.31
CA GLY A 33 3.53 -7.81 -3.66
C GLY A 33 4.96 -8.18 -3.94
N GLU A 34 5.84 -7.98 -2.98
CA GLU A 34 7.24 -8.37 -3.13
C GLU A 34 7.42 -9.89 -3.16
N LEU A 35 6.59 -10.63 -2.43
CA LEU A 35 6.55 -12.10 -2.50
C LEU A 35 6.05 -12.58 -3.87
N GLU A 36 5.04 -11.91 -4.43
CA GLU A 36 4.54 -12.20 -5.77
C GLU A 36 5.55 -11.82 -6.87
N ALA A 37 6.21 -10.67 -6.72
CA ALA A 37 7.26 -10.20 -7.62
C ALA A 37 8.43 -11.21 -7.70
N LYS A 38 8.86 -11.75 -6.56
CA LYS A 38 9.89 -12.80 -6.46
C LYS A 38 9.50 -14.10 -7.18
N ARG A 39 8.20 -14.37 -7.38
CA ARG A 39 7.71 -15.59 -8.02
C ARG A 39 7.60 -15.52 -9.54
N GLY A 40 7.58 -14.34 -10.17
CA GLY A 40 7.34 -14.30 -11.61
C GLY A 40 7.60 -13.01 -12.39
N GLY A 41 8.01 -11.90 -11.78
CA GLY A 41 8.07 -10.62 -12.52
C GLY A 41 9.05 -9.55 -12.02
N GLY A 42 9.76 -9.76 -10.91
CA GLY A 42 10.78 -8.85 -10.38
C GLY A 42 10.26 -7.52 -9.81
N ILE A 43 9.12 -7.03 -10.28
CA ILE A 43 8.53 -5.74 -9.88
C ILE A 43 7.22 -5.99 -9.12
N ASN A 44 7.03 -5.23 -8.03
CA ASN A 44 5.84 -5.29 -7.21
C ASN A 44 4.65 -4.60 -7.92
N PRO A 45 3.57 -5.33 -8.25
CA PRO A 45 2.43 -4.76 -8.97
C PRO A 45 1.64 -3.72 -8.16
N TYR A 46 1.73 -3.78 -6.82
CA TYR A 46 1.02 -2.84 -5.96
C TYR A 46 1.74 -1.49 -5.82
N CYS A 47 3.02 -1.36 -6.21
CA CYS A 47 3.71 -0.06 -6.21
C CYS A 47 3.04 0.94 -7.16
N ALA A 48 2.75 0.54 -8.40
CA ALA A 48 2.08 1.41 -9.37
C ALA A 48 0.68 1.82 -8.87
N LEU A 49 -0.06 0.90 -8.25
CA LEU A 49 -1.38 1.18 -7.69
C LEU A 49 -1.35 2.17 -6.52
N ILE A 50 -0.25 2.22 -5.76
CA ILE A 50 -0.06 3.19 -4.68
C ILE A 50 0.37 4.55 -5.26
N GLU A 51 1.21 4.59 -6.29
CA GLU A 51 1.61 5.83 -6.95
C GLU A 51 0.45 6.53 -7.69
N GLU A 52 -0.49 5.75 -8.24
CA GLU A 52 -1.69 6.28 -8.91
C GLU A 52 -2.79 6.72 -7.94
N ALA A 53 -2.70 6.34 -6.66
CA ALA A 53 -3.71 6.63 -5.64
C ALA A 53 -3.55 8.02 -5.04
#